data_AF-A0A3Q0J9L0-F1
#
_entry.id   AF-A0A3Q0J9L0-F1
#
_cell.length_a   1.000
_cell.length_b   1.000
_cell.length_c   1.000
_cell.angle_alpha   90.00
_cell.angle_beta   90.00
_cell.angle_gamma   90.00
#
_symmetry.space_group_name_H-M   'P 1'
#
loop_
_entity.id
_entity.type
_entity.pdbx_description
1 polymer ?
#
loop_
_entity_poly.entity_id
_entity_poly.type
_entity_poly.pdbx_seq_one_letter_code
_entity_poly.pdbx_strand_id
1 'polypeptide(L)' 'MSLGEIQQLSKKETIRLRKRHVGESCKLFFRSDPLKIIRAEGQYMYDEEGKKYLDCINNVAHGKS' A
#
# COMPACT_ATOMS: atom_id res chain seq x y z
N MET A 1 -8.25 12.51 14.85
CA MET A 1 -7.30 11.46 14.47
C MET A 1 -6.29 12.08 13.53
N SER A 2 -5.02 12.18 13.93
CA SER A 2 -3.97 12.75 13.08
C SER A 2 -3.55 11.68 12.05
N LEU A 3 -3.35 12.09 10.80
CA LEU A 3 -2.94 11.19 9.70
C LEU A 3 -1.56 10.55 9.92
N GLY A 4 -0.81 10.97 10.95
CA GLY A 4 0.55 10.51 11.24
C GLY A 4 0.63 9.16 11.97
N GLU A 5 -0.45 8.69 12.60
CA GLU A 5 -0.39 7.44 13.39
C GLU A 5 -0.46 6.17 12.51
N ILE A 6 -1.10 6.24 11.33
CA ILE A 6 -1.30 5.07 10.45
C ILE A 6 0.01 4.60 9.81
N GLN A 7 0.98 5.51 9.60
CA GLN A 7 2.27 5.17 9.00
C GLN A 7 3.15 4.30 9.92
N GLN A 8 2.84 4.21 11.22
CA GLN A 8 3.70 3.58 12.23
C GLN A 8 3.42 2.09 12.50
N LEU A 9 2.41 1.49 11.87
CA LEU A 9 2.13 0.06 12.10
C LEU A 9 3.13 -0.81 11.35
N SER A 10 3.68 -1.85 12.01
CA SER A 10 4.55 -2.81 11.33
C SER A 10 3.80 -3.54 10.21
N LYS A 11 4.52 -4.09 9.22
CA LYS A 11 3.96 -4.92 8.15
C LYS A 11 3.11 -6.06 8.71
N LYS A 12 3.59 -6.71 9.77
CA LYS A 12 2.91 -7.81 10.47
C LYS A 12 1.58 -7.38 11.10
N GLU A 13 1.58 -6.24 11.81
CA GLU A 13 0.35 -5.71 12.41
C GLU A 13 -0.66 -5.27 11.35
N THR A 14 -0.18 -4.66 10.26
CA THR A 14 -1.01 -4.27 9.11
C THR A 14 -1.71 -5.49 8.49
N ILE A 15 -0.99 -6.59 8.29
CA ILE A 15 -1.57 -7.85 7.77
C ILE A 15 -2.58 -8.43 8.77
N ARG A 16 -2.28 -8.40 10.08
CA ARG A 16 -3.19 -8.88 11.13
C ARG A 16 -4.52 -8.11 11.11
N LEU A 17 -4.45 -6.78 11.03
CA LEU A 17 -5.64 -5.92 10.94
C LEU A 17 -6.41 -6.13 9.64
N ARG A 18 -5.71 -6.30 8.50
CA ARG A 18 -6.37 -6.64 7.22
C ARG A 18 -7.21 -7.91 7.36
N LYS A 19 -6.65 -8.98 7.93
CA LYS A 19 -7.39 -10.24 8.11
C LYS A 19 -8.62 -10.09 9.01
N ARG A 20 -8.60 -9.15 9.95
CA ARG A 20 -9.72 -8.88 10.87
C ARG A 20 -10.82 -8.03 10.21
N HIS A 21 -10.44 -7.07 9.38
CA HIS A 21 -11.35 -6.00 8.94
C HIS A 21 -11.65 -5.99 7.44
N VAL A 22 -10.86 -6.68 6.61
CA VAL A 22 -11.02 -6.74 5.15
C VAL A 22 -11.43 -8.15 4.76
N GLY A 23 -12.55 -8.28 4.05
CA GLY A 23 -13.08 -9.57 3.60
C GLY A 23 -12.13 -10.29 2.64
N GLU A 24 -12.18 -11.63 2.67
CA GLU A 24 -11.30 -12.50 1.87
C GLU A 24 -11.48 -12.35 0.35
N SER A 25 -12.61 -11.82 -0.09
CA SER A 25 -12.88 -11.48 -1.50
C SER A 25 -11.92 -10.41 -2.04
N CYS A 26 -11.42 -9.52 -1.17
CA CYS A 26 -10.43 -8.50 -1.53
C CYS A 26 -9.02 -9.11 -1.55
N LYS A 27 -8.67 -9.76 -2.66
CA LYS A 27 -7.38 -10.44 -2.81
C LYS A 27 -6.24 -9.45 -3.06
N LEU A 28 -5.10 -9.74 -2.46
CA LEU A 28 -3.85 -9.03 -2.78
C LEU A 28 -3.29 -9.53 -4.11
N PHE A 29 -2.72 -8.63 -4.90
CA PHE A 29 -1.98 -8.97 -6.11
C PHE A 29 -0.73 -9.80 -5.76
N PHE A 30 0.02 -9.37 -4.75
CA PHE A 30 1.16 -10.09 -4.20
C PHE A 30 0.74 -10.87 -2.95
N ARG A 31 0.43 -12.16 -3.12
CA ARG A 31 -0.11 -13.00 -2.02
C ARG A 31 0.96 -13.54 -1.07
N SER A 32 2.06 -14.05 -1.62
CA SER A 32 3.11 -14.71 -0.83
C SER A 32 3.93 -13.69 -0.02
N ASP A 33 4.21 -12.52 -0.60
CA ASP A 33 4.82 -11.40 0.09
C ASP A 33 4.06 -10.10 -0.26
N PRO A 34 3.04 -9.75 0.55
CA PRO A 34 2.30 -8.51 0.37
C PRO A 34 3.18 -7.28 0.38
N LEU A 35 2.98 -6.36 -0.56
CA LEU A 35 3.63 -5.04 -0.51
C LEU A 35 2.86 -4.10 0.42
N LYS A 36 3.56 -3.44 1.34
CA LYS A 36 3.00 -2.38 2.17
C LYS A 36 3.51 -1.04 1.62
N ILE A 37 2.70 -0.43 0.75
CA ILE A 37 3.02 0.90 0.22
C ILE A 37 2.67 1.96 1.26
N ILE A 38 3.64 2.81 1.60
CA ILE A 38 3.48 3.88 2.60
C ILE A 38 3.41 5.27 1.98
N ARG A 39 3.87 5.42 0.73
CA ARG A 39 3.89 6.70 0.00
C ARG A 39 3.81 6.45 -1.51
N ALA A 40 3.22 7.39 -2.23
CA ALA A 40 3.24 7.44 -3.69
C ALA A 40 3.57 8.85 -4.17
N GLU A 41 4.28 8.96 -5.29
CA GLU A 41 4.63 10.22 -5.94
C GLU A 41 4.75 10.02 -7.45
N GLY A 42 3.94 10.76 -8.22
CA GLY A 42 3.86 10.60 -9.67
C GLY A 42 3.51 9.15 -10.05
N GLN A 43 4.37 8.52 -10.85
CA GLN A 43 4.20 7.13 -11.31
C GLN A 43 4.82 6.10 -10.36
N TYR A 44 5.33 6.51 -9.20
CA TYR A 44 6.09 5.64 -8.31
C TYR A 44 5.40 5.45 -6.96
N MET A 45 5.48 4.22 -6.45
CA MET A 45 5.07 3.83 -5.11
C MET A 45 6.30 3.41 -4.29
N TYR A 46 6.26 3.65 -2.99
CA TYR A 46 7.35 3.38 -2.06
C TYR A 46 6.86 2.54 -0.90
N ASP A 47 7.58 1.46 -0.61
CA ASP A 47 7.34 0.65 0.58
C ASP A 47 8.02 1.23 1.83
N GLU A 48 7.82 0.56 2.97
CA GLU A 48 8.38 0.94 4.27
C GLU A 48 9.92 0.90 4.32
N GLU A 49 10.58 0.23 3.38
CA GLU A 49 12.04 0.18 3.26
C GLU A 49 12.57 1.26 2.30
N GLY A 50 11.68 2.06 1.70
CA GLY A 50 12.02 3.09 0.73
C GLY A 50 12.26 2.55 -0.69
N LYS A 51 12.00 1.26 -0.93
CA LYS A 51 12.14 0.67 -2.26
C LYS A 51 11.05 1.22 -3.17
N LYS A 52 11.48 1.61 -4.37
CA LYS A 52 10.65 2.26 -5.38
C LYS A 52 10.08 1.23 -6.36
N TYR A 53 8.77 1.31 -6.59
CA TYR A 53 8.03 0.48 -7.55
C TYR A 53 7.37 1.39 -8.57
N LEU A 54 7.44 1.01 -9.85
CA LEU A 54 6.67 1.68 -10.90
C LEU A 54 5.21 1.21 -10.83
N ASP A 55 4.27 2.15 -10.79
CA ASP A 55 2.85 1.84 -10.78
C ASP A 55 2.36 1.51 -12.20
N CYS A 56 2.32 0.22 -12.52
CA CYS A 56 1.80 -0.29 -13.79
C CYS A 56 0.35 -0.78 -13.70
N ILE A 57 -0.28 -0.72 -12.51
CA ILE A 57 -1.60 -1.33 -12.26
C ILE A 57 -2.67 -0.25 -12.10
N ASN A 58 -2.39 0.85 -11.38
CA ASN A 58 -3.31 1.97 -11.27
C ASN A 58 -3.14 2.92 -12.45
N ASN A 59 -3.55 2.49 -13.64
CA ASN A 59 -3.61 3.37 -14.80
C ASN A 59 -4.94 4.14 -14.85
N VAL A 60 -5.10 5.15 -13.98
CA VAL A 60 -5.81 6.39 -14.36
C VAL A 60 -4.93 7.55 -13.90
N ALA A 61 -3.94 7.88 -14.72
CA ALA A 61 -3.19 9.11 -14.57
C ALA A 61 -4.11 10.27 -14.98
N HIS A 62 -4.81 10.88 -14.02
CA HIS A 62 -5.30 12.24 -14.20
C HIS A 62 -4.08 13.16 -14.14
N GLY A 63 -3.35 13.24 -15.25
CA GLY A 63 -2.31 14.22 -15.45
C GLY A 63 -2.92 15.60 -15.18
N LYS A 64 -2.33 16.34 -14.24
CA LYS A 64 -2.69 17.75 -14.07
C LYS A 64 -2.37 18.46 -15.40
N SER A 65 -3.40 18.99 -16.07
CA SER A 65 -3.24 20.12 -16.97
C SER A 65 -3.02 21.38 -16.16
#